data_AF-A0AAT9RIH5-F1
#
_entry.id   AF-A0AAT9RIH5-F1
#
_cell.length_a   1.000
_cell.length_b   1.000
_cell.length_c   1.000
_cell.angle_alpha   90.00
_cell.angle_beta   90.00
_cell.angle_gamma   90.00
#
_symmetry.space_group_name_H-M   'P 1'
#
loop_
_entity.id
_entity.type
_entity.pdbx_description
1 polymer ?
#
loop_
_entity_poly.entity_id
_entity_poly.type
_entity_poly.pdbx_seq_one_letter_code
_entity_poly.pdbx_strand_id
1 'polypeptide(L)'
;MPVHRLPDQPSLERLRKQAKALLQNVRAGIPSALALVAEFHPRPPAALKLSDAQLVTARMYGFPSWPRLKQHLDIVERFSRSPHQVPPGEDLPREFLRLACLTYGDDYPGRTGEADQLLTRHPELATADVFTMAATGSTEPLAAALAASPGLARSQGGPFGWEPLLYLTYARLAAPGDSVASAHLLLRHGADPNAGFLWDGLPPPFTALTGAFGGGEGHQPRHPRSMELARLLLEAGADPNDHQTLYNLGLGGSFADDEAGTAHLELLLEYGLGQGNGGPWRTRLGPALRSPRRLLPEELATAALRGGPRRARLLLSHGAEAEGRGEHPAYGGRTPYELALLHGHTEVAEILAAAGATATLDGMDAFAAACMSADHEAVAALGPKALTRALAGHPELINHAAEHRNPAAVRLLVGLGFDVNHRGRATPLHEAAWNDDVETARVLIELGADPTIEDTEHHATPLGWAEHGGKRHMESYLRPLAPRT
;
A
#
# COMPACT_ATOMS: atom_id res chain seq x y z
N MET A 1 -8.65 -25.00 -7.86
CA MET A 1 -8.86 -25.53 -6.51
C MET A 1 -8.70 -24.38 -5.54
N PRO A 2 -9.71 -24.06 -4.70
CA PRO A 2 -9.56 -22.98 -3.74
C PRO A 2 -8.46 -23.37 -2.74
N VAL A 3 -7.34 -22.67 -2.82
CA VAL A 3 -6.24 -22.81 -1.87
C VAL A 3 -6.62 -22.08 -0.59
N HIS A 4 -6.34 -22.68 0.56
CA HIS A 4 -6.46 -21.99 1.83
C HIS A 4 -5.32 -20.99 1.96
N ARG A 5 -5.61 -19.83 2.57
CA ARG A 5 -4.57 -18.88 2.95
C ARG A 5 -3.73 -19.51 4.06
N LEU A 6 -2.41 -19.43 3.93
CA LEU A 6 -1.51 -19.80 5.01
C LEU A 6 -1.73 -18.83 6.20
N PRO A 7 -1.71 -19.29 7.46
CA PRO A 7 -1.80 -18.39 8.60
C PRO A 7 -0.69 -17.33 8.57
N ASP A 8 -0.95 -16.12 9.08
CA ASP A 8 -0.03 -14.98 9.05
C ASP A 8 1.32 -15.28 9.75
N GLN A 9 1.30 -16.09 10.81
CA GLN A 9 2.51 -16.60 11.49
C GLN A 9 2.59 -18.13 11.42
N PRO A 10 3.01 -18.68 10.27
CA PRO A 10 2.99 -20.11 10.06
C PRO A 10 4.17 -20.79 10.76
N SER A 11 3.86 -21.76 11.62
CA SER A 11 4.87 -22.58 12.29
C SER A 11 4.99 -23.95 11.62
N LEU A 12 6.19 -24.32 11.19
CA LEU A 12 6.46 -25.64 10.63
C LEU A 12 6.09 -26.76 11.61
N GLU A 13 6.24 -26.54 12.93
CA GLU A 13 5.81 -27.49 13.94
C GLU A 13 4.29 -27.68 13.94
N ARG A 14 3.52 -26.59 13.90
CA ARG A 14 2.05 -26.65 13.81
C ARG A 14 1.59 -27.36 12.54
N LEU A 15 2.21 -27.06 11.40
CA LEU A 15 1.89 -27.73 10.13
C LEU A 15 2.25 -29.22 10.13
N ARG A 16 3.36 -29.61 10.79
CA ARG A 16 3.68 -31.04 11.02
C ARG A 16 2.64 -31.73 11.89
N LYS A 17 2.14 -31.07 12.94
CA LYS A 17 1.05 -31.58 13.79
C LYS A 17 -0.25 -31.72 12.99
N GLN A 18 -0.58 -30.74 12.15
CA GLN A 18 -1.73 -30.78 11.26
C GLN A 18 -1.66 -31.95 10.27
N ALA A 19 -0.52 -32.18 9.62
CA ALA A 19 -0.34 -33.32 8.72
C ALA A 19 -0.47 -34.68 9.45
N LYS A 20 0.02 -34.78 10.69
CA LYS A 20 -0.17 -35.97 11.53
C LYS A 20 -1.64 -36.19 11.91
N ALA A 21 -2.34 -35.12 12.29
CA ALA A 21 -3.77 -35.17 12.63
C ALA A 21 -4.61 -35.56 11.40
N LEU A 22 -4.31 -35.01 10.22
CA LEU A 22 -4.94 -35.40 8.97
C LEU A 22 -4.78 -36.91 8.71
N LEU A 23 -3.56 -37.45 8.86
CA LEU A 23 -3.31 -38.89 8.69
C LEU A 23 -4.11 -39.75 9.67
N GLN A 24 -4.19 -39.34 10.95
CA GLN A 24 -4.97 -40.04 11.96
C GLN A 24 -6.47 -40.02 11.64
N ASN A 25 -7.00 -38.88 11.22
CA ASN A 25 -8.40 -38.72 10.88
C ASN A 25 -8.79 -39.50 9.61
N VAL A 26 -7.90 -39.58 8.62
CA VAL A 26 -8.11 -40.45 7.45
C VAL A 26 -8.17 -41.92 7.86
N ARG A 27 -7.30 -42.36 8.77
CA ARG A 27 -7.32 -43.74 9.30
C ARG A 27 -8.57 -44.05 10.12
N ALA A 28 -9.12 -43.03 10.79
CA ALA A 28 -10.38 -43.13 11.52
C ALA A 28 -11.63 -42.99 10.63
N GLY A 29 -11.47 -42.82 9.31
CA GLY A 29 -12.59 -42.72 8.36
C GLY A 29 -13.38 -41.41 8.46
N ILE A 30 -12.77 -40.34 9.00
CA ILE A 30 -13.45 -39.05 9.18
C ILE A 30 -13.76 -38.43 7.80
N PRO A 31 -15.03 -38.14 7.45
CA PRO A 31 -15.42 -37.69 6.11
C PRO A 31 -14.72 -36.42 5.63
N SER A 32 -14.55 -35.42 6.50
CA SER A 32 -13.88 -34.17 6.16
C SER A 32 -12.40 -34.35 5.83
N ALA A 33 -11.72 -35.28 6.50
CA ALA A 33 -10.32 -35.60 6.23
C ALA A 33 -10.15 -36.34 4.89
N LEU A 34 -11.07 -37.25 4.56
CA LEU A 34 -11.11 -37.94 3.27
C LEU A 34 -11.38 -36.95 2.12
N ALA A 35 -12.27 -35.97 2.33
CA ALA A 35 -12.54 -34.92 1.37
C ALA A 35 -11.29 -34.09 1.05
N LEU A 36 -10.52 -33.67 2.07
CA LEU A 36 -9.25 -32.96 1.87
C LEU A 36 -8.23 -33.76 1.05
N VAL A 37 -8.15 -35.08 1.26
CA VAL A 37 -7.27 -35.95 0.47
C VAL A 37 -7.75 -36.05 -0.97
N ALA A 38 -9.05 -36.29 -1.19
CA ALA A 38 -9.63 -36.39 -2.52
C ALA A 38 -9.48 -35.07 -3.30
N GLU A 39 -9.59 -33.95 -2.60
CA GLU A 39 -9.38 -32.63 -3.14
C GLU A 39 -7.89 -32.43 -3.47
N PHE A 40 -7.00 -32.40 -2.48
CA PHE A 40 -5.64 -31.88 -2.70
C PHE A 40 -4.59 -32.93 -3.05
N HIS A 41 -4.84 -34.23 -2.90
CA HIS A 41 -3.88 -35.26 -3.31
C HIS A 41 -4.03 -35.61 -4.80
N PRO A 42 -2.98 -35.48 -5.63
CA PRO A 42 -3.11 -35.67 -7.08
C PRO A 42 -3.48 -37.11 -7.48
N ARG A 43 -2.98 -38.10 -6.74
CA ARG A 43 -3.25 -39.53 -6.96
C ARG A 43 -3.26 -40.28 -5.62
N PRO A 44 -4.36 -40.25 -4.84
CA PRO A 44 -4.37 -40.77 -3.48
C PRO A 44 -4.09 -42.28 -3.46
N PRO A 45 -3.12 -42.76 -2.66
CA PRO A 45 -2.82 -44.19 -2.54
C PRO A 45 -3.91 -44.91 -1.73
N ALA A 46 -4.01 -46.23 -1.89
CA ALA A 46 -4.93 -47.06 -1.10
C ALA A 46 -4.66 -46.98 0.41
N ALA A 47 -3.40 -46.78 0.81
CA ALA A 47 -2.99 -46.57 2.19
C ALA A 47 -2.16 -45.29 2.31
N LEU A 48 -2.74 -44.26 2.93
CA LEU A 48 -2.11 -42.96 3.11
C LEU A 48 -0.92 -43.04 4.10
N LYS A 49 0.23 -42.49 3.71
CA LYS A 49 1.41 -42.31 4.56
C LYS A 49 1.52 -40.86 5.04
N LEU A 50 2.44 -40.60 5.97
CA LEU A 50 2.71 -39.25 6.46
C LEU A 50 3.19 -38.30 5.34
N SER A 51 3.98 -38.80 4.39
CA SER A 51 4.42 -38.02 3.22
C SER A 51 3.24 -37.56 2.36
N ASP A 52 2.20 -38.38 2.23
CA ASP A 52 1.01 -38.06 1.45
C ASP A 52 0.15 -37.04 2.19
N ALA A 53 0.00 -37.18 3.51
CA ALA A 53 -0.68 -36.19 4.34
C ALA A 53 0.06 -34.83 4.33
N GLN A 54 1.40 -34.84 4.36
CA GLN A 54 2.22 -33.63 4.19
C GLN A 54 2.04 -33.00 2.81
N LEU A 55 1.94 -33.81 1.75
CA LEU A 55 1.67 -33.31 0.40
C LEU A 55 0.28 -32.65 0.32
N VAL A 56 -0.74 -33.27 0.90
CA VAL A 56 -2.09 -32.71 1.01
C VAL A 56 -2.05 -31.37 1.74
N THR A 57 -1.43 -31.32 2.93
CA THR A 57 -1.30 -30.07 3.70
C THR A 57 -0.57 -28.98 2.89
N ALA A 58 0.51 -29.32 2.19
CA ALA A 58 1.23 -28.34 1.36
C ALA A 58 0.37 -27.81 0.22
N ARG A 59 -0.32 -28.68 -0.52
CA ARG A 59 -1.15 -28.32 -1.67
C ARG A 59 -2.42 -27.57 -1.27
N MET A 60 -2.96 -27.88 -0.09
CA MET A 60 -4.05 -27.15 0.53
C MET A 60 -3.69 -25.67 0.72
N TYR A 61 -2.44 -25.35 1.07
CA TYR A 61 -1.92 -23.98 1.14
C TYR A 61 -1.29 -23.48 -0.17
N GLY A 62 -1.53 -24.15 -1.30
CA GLY A 62 -1.05 -23.72 -2.62
C GLY A 62 0.40 -24.08 -2.95
N PHE A 63 1.09 -24.85 -2.13
CA PHE A 63 2.46 -25.29 -2.41
C PHE A 63 2.47 -26.63 -3.15
N PRO A 64 3.28 -26.79 -4.22
CA PRO A 64 3.27 -28.01 -5.02
C PRO A 64 3.82 -29.24 -4.27
N SER A 65 4.58 -29.02 -3.19
CA SER A 65 5.17 -30.08 -2.37
C SER A 65 5.53 -29.59 -0.97
N TRP A 66 5.66 -30.53 -0.03
CA TRP A 66 6.09 -30.24 1.35
C TRP A 66 7.49 -29.58 1.44
N PRO A 67 8.52 -30.01 0.69
CA PRO A 67 9.81 -29.31 0.68
C PRO A 67 9.71 -27.84 0.25
N ARG A 68 8.83 -27.51 -0.71
CA ARG A 68 8.62 -26.12 -1.16
C ARG A 68 7.92 -25.27 -0.11
N LEU A 69 6.95 -25.84 0.62
CA LEU A 69 6.36 -25.17 1.77
C LEU A 69 7.41 -24.89 2.86
N LYS A 70 8.23 -25.89 3.23
CA LYS A 70 9.31 -25.68 4.21
C LYS A 70 10.28 -24.57 3.78
N GLN A 71 10.73 -24.62 2.52
CA GLN A 71 11.61 -23.59 1.97
C GLN A 71 11.00 -22.19 2.07
N HIS A 72 9.69 -22.05 1.79
CA HIS A 72 8.99 -20.79 1.96
C HIS A 72 8.99 -20.32 3.42
N LEU A 73 8.73 -21.22 4.38
CA LEU A 73 8.77 -20.88 5.81
C LEU A 73 10.17 -20.48 6.28
N ASP A 74 11.21 -21.18 5.83
CA ASP A 74 12.60 -20.86 6.14
C ASP A 74 12.98 -19.46 5.60
N ILE A 75 12.44 -19.08 4.44
CA ILE A 75 12.59 -17.74 3.86
C ILE A 75 11.85 -16.69 4.68
N VAL A 76 10.59 -16.96 5.05
CA VAL A 76 9.81 -16.05 5.89
C VAL A 76 10.51 -15.81 7.22
N GLU A 77 10.94 -16.87 7.91
CA GLU A 77 11.67 -16.79 9.17
C GLU A 77 12.97 -15.99 9.04
N ARG A 78 13.75 -16.25 7.98
CA ARG A 78 15.04 -15.57 7.75
C ARG A 78 14.88 -14.06 7.52
N PHE A 79 13.85 -13.65 6.78
CA PHE A 79 13.66 -12.27 6.34
C PHE A 79 12.63 -11.51 7.17
N SER A 80 11.91 -12.16 8.09
CA SER A 80 10.96 -11.49 8.98
C SER A 80 11.67 -10.49 9.87
N ARG A 81 11.13 -9.26 9.93
CA ARG A 81 11.55 -8.20 10.85
C ARG A 81 10.31 -7.45 11.34
N SER A 82 10.37 -6.95 12.57
CA SER A 82 9.32 -6.16 13.19
C SER A 82 9.89 -4.84 13.73
N PRO A 83 10.34 -3.91 12.86
CA PRO A 83 11.05 -2.69 13.29
C PRO A 83 10.21 -1.83 14.24
N HIS A 84 8.89 -1.78 14.01
CA HIS A 84 7.93 -1.02 14.81
C HIS A 84 7.74 -1.58 16.24
N GLN A 85 8.19 -2.81 16.52
CA GLN A 85 8.10 -3.43 17.84
C GLN A 85 9.41 -3.37 18.64
N VAL A 86 10.48 -2.82 18.06
CA VAL A 86 11.77 -2.74 18.75
C VAL A 86 11.69 -1.65 19.82
N PRO A 87 11.85 -2.01 21.11
CA PRO A 87 11.77 -1.03 22.19
C PRO A 87 12.99 -0.11 22.20
N PRO A 88 12.91 1.07 22.86
CA PRO A 88 14.07 1.91 23.10
C PRO A 88 15.20 1.14 23.80
N GLY A 89 16.43 1.37 23.38
CA GLY A 89 17.62 0.71 23.92
C GLY A 89 18.53 1.67 24.70
N GLU A 90 19.35 1.12 25.60
CA GLU A 90 20.37 1.90 26.34
C GLU A 90 21.61 2.22 25.48
N ASP A 91 21.83 1.47 24.40
CA ASP A 91 22.95 1.66 23.48
C ASP A 91 22.68 2.80 22.48
N LEU A 92 23.48 3.87 22.56
CA LEU A 92 23.24 5.11 21.80
C LEU A 92 23.23 4.92 20.27
N PRO A 93 24.16 4.19 19.63
CA PRO A 93 24.08 3.91 18.19
C PRO A 93 22.79 3.19 17.78
N ARG A 94 22.36 2.18 18.55
CA ARG A 94 21.11 1.47 18.27
C ARG A 94 19.89 2.35 18.46
N GLU A 95 19.86 3.16 19.52
CA GLU A 95 18.75 4.08 19.77
C GLU A 95 18.68 5.18 18.72
N PHE A 96 19.83 5.72 18.30
CA PHE A 96 19.91 6.66 17.18
C PHE A 96 19.32 6.08 15.90
N LEU A 97 19.73 4.88 15.49
CA LEU A 97 19.21 4.21 14.30
C LEU A 97 17.71 3.91 14.43
N ARG A 98 17.26 3.55 15.64
CA ARG A 98 15.84 3.32 15.93
C ARG A 98 15.05 4.60 15.73
N LEU A 99 15.54 5.76 16.15
CA LEU A 99 14.84 7.04 15.98
C LEU A 99 14.95 7.60 14.55
N ALA A 100 16.09 7.40 13.89
CA ALA A 100 16.40 8.00 12.60
C ALA A 100 15.68 7.33 11.41
N CYS A 101 15.32 6.05 11.52
CA CYS A 101 14.78 5.26 10.40
C CYS A 101 13.27 5.10 10.46
N LEU A 102 12.62 5.12 9.29
CA LEU A 102 11.22 4.71 9.16
C LEU A 102 11.04 3.26 9.61
N THR A 103 9.95 2.99 10.31
CA THR A 103 9.62 1.64 10.82
C THR A 103 8.27 1.12 10.32
N TYR A 104 7.50 1.98 9.67
CA TYR A 104 6.11 1.76 9.26
C TYR A 104 5.26 1.30 10.44
N GLY A 105 5.38 2.04 11.55
CA GLY A 105 4.60 1.90 12.78
C GLY A 105 4.25 3.28 13.32
N ASP A 106 4.56 3.56 14.59
CA ASP A 106 4.40 4.89 15.20
C ASP A 106 5.48 5.89 14.73
N ASP A 107 5.63 6.04 13.41
CA ASP A 107 6.49 7.03 12.79
C ASP A 107 5.78 8.40 12.80
N TYR A 108 6.02 9.21 13.83
CA TYR A 108 5.55 10.59 13.93
C TYR A 108 6.68 11.59 13.63
N PRO A 109 6.38 12.81 13.12
CA PRO A 109 7.41 13.77 12.71
C PRO A 109 8.46 14.08 13.79
N GLY A 110 8.04 14.16 15.05
CA GLY A 110 8.94 14.47 16.19
C GLY A 110 10.06 13.45 16.41
N ARG A 111 9.85 12.17 16.06
CA ARG A 111 10.80 11.08 16.33
C ARG A 111 12.13 11.27 15.61
N THR A 112 12.08 11.71 14.36
CA THR A 112 13.30 11.98 13.56
C THR A 112 14.08 13.17 14.11
N GLY A 113 13.37 14.18 14.63
CA GLY A 113 13.97 15.31 15.34
C GLY A 113 14.67 14.91 16.64
N GLU A 114 14.20 13.87 17.34
CA GLU A 114 14.91 13.29 18.49
C GLU A 114 16.24 12.65 18.06
N ALA A 115 16.27 11.98 16.90
CA ALA A 115 17.48 11.42 16.32
C ALA A 115 18.50 12.52 15.96
N ASP A 116 18.04 13.61 15.33
CA ASP A 116 18.89 14.78 15.01
C ASP A 116 19.47 15.43 16.27
N GLN A 117 18.66 15.57 17.32
CA GLN A 117 19.13 16.08 18.61
C GLN A 117 20.15 15.15 19.26
N LEU A 118 19.94 13.83 19.18
CA LEU A 118 20.88 12.85 19.73
C LEU A 118 22.22 12.92 19.00
N LEU A 119 22.21 12.97 17.66
CA LEU A 119 23.41 13.15 16.84
C LEU A 119 24.12 14.49 17.14
N THR A 120 23.37 15.55 17.38
CA THR A 120 23.94 16.86 17.76
C THR A 120 24.67 16.80 19.11
N ARG A 121 24.11 16.08 20.09
CA ARG A 121 24.74 15.88 21.41
C ARG A 121 25.92 14.91 21.38
N HIS A 122 25.88 13.95 20.46
CA HIS A 122 26.85 12.86 20.32
C HIS A 122 27.33 12.73 18.86
N PRO A 123 28.16 13.66 18.35
CA PRO A 123 28.62 13.63 16.96
C PRO A 123 29.39 12.36 16.57
N GLU A 124 30.00 11.68 17.55
CA GLU A 124 30.67 10.38 17.38
C GLU A 124 29.73 9.29 16.83
N LEU A 125 28.41 9.44 16.99
CA LEU A 125 27.43 8.52 16.45
C LEU A 125 27.50 8.43 14.93
N ALA A 126 27.85 9.50 14.22
CA ALA A 126 28.01 9.51 12.77
C ALA A 126 29.01 8.46 12.27
N THR A 127 29.96 8.07 13.12
CA THR A 127 31.06 7.17 12.77
C THR A 127 31.18 5.97 13.72
N ALA A 128 30.18 5.72 14.55
CA ALA A 128 30.24 4.67 15.57
C ALA A 128 30.38 3.27 14.96
N ASP A 129 29.62 2.97 13.91
CA ASP A 129 29.71 1.72 13.15
C ASP A 129 29.27 1.91 11.69
N VAL A 130 29.33 0.83 10.90
CA VAL A 130 28.94 0.88 9.47
C VAL A 130 27.47 1.25 9.26
N PHE A 131 26.59 0.95 10.22
CA PHE A 131 25.15 1.21 10.12
C PHE A 131 24.85 2.68 10.36
N THR A 132 25.45 3.29 11.38
CA THR A 132 25.32 4.73 11.64
C THR A 132 26.01 5.56 10.57
N MET A 133 27.16 5.12 10.05
CA MET A 133 27.80 5.76 8.89
C MET A 133 26.90 5.76 7.67
N ALA A 134 26.20 4.64 7.40
CA ALA A 134 25.27 4.53 6.29
C ALA A 134 24.03 5.42 6.48
N ALA A 135 23.42 5.41 7.67
CA ALA A 135 22.25 6.26 7.99
C ALA A 135 22.56 7.76 7.92
N THR A 136 23.77 8.16 8.33
CA THR A 136 24.21 9.57 8.34
C THR A 136 24.83 10.03 7.03
N GLY A 137 25.12 9.15 6.08
CA GLY A 137 25.84 9.51 4.86
C GLY A 137 27.31 9.90 5.10
N SER A 138 27.93 9.35 6.15
CA SER A 138 29.33 9.63 6.54
C SER A 138 30.31 8.92 5.61
N THR A 139 30.44 9.48 4.41
CA THR A 139 31.06 8.83 3.24
C THR A 139 32.53 8.47 3.44
N GLU A 140 33.35 9.38 3.98
CA GLU A 140 34.79 9.14 4.17
C GLU A 140 35.08 8.03 5.22
N PRO A 141 34.51 8.09 6.45
CA PRO A 141 34.62 6.99 7.41
C PRO A 141 34.09 5.66 6.87
N LEU A 142 32.97 5.70 6.14
CA LEU A 142 32.39 4.51 5.51
C LEU A 142 33.35 3.89 4.49
N ALA A 143 33.97 4.71 3.63
CA ALA A 143 34.94 4.25 2.66
C ALA A 143 36.14 3.57 3.34
N ALA A 144 36.67 4.15 4.41
CA ALA A 144 37.77 3.58 5.19
C ALA A 144 37.38 2.23 5.81
N ALA A 145 36.19 2.14 6.41
CA ALA A 145 35.69 0.91 7.01
C ALA A 145 35.50 -0.21 5.96
N LEU A 146 34.92 0.12 4.80
CA LEU A 146 34.70 -0.82 3.70
C LEU A 146 35.99 -1.25 3.00
N ALA A 147 37.00 -0.37 2.92
CA ALA A 147 38.32 -0.73 2.42
C ALA A 147 39.03 -1.73 3.35
N ALA A 148 38.90 -1.53 4.67
CA ALA A 148 39.46 -2.44 5.65
C ALA A 148 38.69 -3.77 5.73
N SER A 149 37.37 -3.75 5.53
CA SER A 149 36.51 -4.93 5.64
C SER A 149 35.31 -4.85 4.69
N PRO A 150 35.47 -5.25 3.41
CA PRO A 150 34.42 -5.15 2.39
C PRO A 150 33.11 -5.87 2.77
N GLY A 151 33.20 -6.97 3.53
CA GLY A 151 32.04 -7.73 3.99
C GLY A 151 31.06 -6.94 4.86
N LEU A 152 31.47 -5.79 5.40
CA LEU A 152 30.60 -4.90 6.18
C LEU A 152 29.41 -4.40 5.35
N ALA A 153 29.55 -4.24 4.03
CA ALA A 153 28.46 -3.84 3.13
C ALA A 153 27.26 -4.81 3.15
N ARG A 154 27.47 -6.06 3.58
CA ARG A 154 26.46 -7.13 3.66
C ARG A 154 26.23 -7.63 5.09
N SER A 155 26.87 -6.99 6.06
CA SER A 155 26.71 -7.35 7.47
C SER A 155 25.29 -7.02 7.94
N GLN A 156 24.71 -7.88 8.77
CA GLN A 156 23.40 -7.62 9.40
C GLN A 156 23.61 -7.23 10.85
N GLY A 157 23.00 -6.12 11.28
CA GLY A 157 23.15 -5.61 12.64
C GLY A 157 22.25 -4.43 12.93
N GLY A 158 22.66 -3.60 13.90
CA GLY A 158 21.85 -2.50 14.43
C GLY A 158 20.53 -2.96 15.09
N PRO A 159 19.61 -2.03 15.39
CA PRO A 159 18.36 -2.35 16.10
C PRO A 159 17.46 -3.34 15.35
N PHE A 160 17.50 -3.34 14.01
CA PHE A 160 16.57 -4.07 13.17
C PHE A 160 17.17 -5.31 12.48
N GLY A 161 18.44 -5.63 12.74
CA GLY A 161 19.13 -6.72 12.05
C GLY A 161 19.14 -6.54 10.53
N TRP A 162 19.27 -5.29 10.09
CA TRP A 162 19.31 -4.85 8.70
C TRP A 162 20.74 -4.74 8.18
N GLU A 163 20.87 -4.70 6.86
CA GLU A 163 22.11 -4.34 6.18
C GLU A 163 22.29 -2.81 6.13
N PRO A 164 23.52 -2.28 5.99
CA PRO A 164 23.75 -0.83 6.00
C PRO A 164 22.95 -0.06 4.94
N LEU A 165 22.72 -0.66 3.76
CA LEU A 165 21.94 -0.04 2.69
C LEU A 165 20.48 0.25 3.09
N LEU A 166 19.89 -0.58 3.97
CA LEU A 166 18.55 -0.34 4.49
C LEU A 166 18.55 0.82 5.49
N TYR A 167 19.53 0.89 6.40
CA TYR A 167 19.64 2.05 7.30
C TYR A 167 19.82 3.36 6.53
N LEU A 168 20.59 3.35 5.44
CA LEU A 168 20.75 4.50 4.56
C LEU A 168 19.42 4.93 3.92
N THR A 169 18.68 3.98 3.33
CA THR A 169 17.46 4.31 2.57
C THR A 169 16.28 4.65 3.47
N TYR A 170 16.21 4.09 4.67
CA TYR A 170 15.13 4.33 5.63
C TYR A 170 15.38 5.54 6.54
N ALA A 171 16.59 6.10 6.59
CA ALA A 171 16.90 7.26 7.42
C ALA A 171 16.13 8.53 7.00
N ARG A 172 15.75 9.37 7.96
CA ARG A 172 15.00 10.63 7.80
C ARG A 172 15.62 11.75 8.64
N LEU A 173 16.93 11.93 8.53
CA LEU A 173 17.65 13.01 9.20
C LEU A 173 17.43 14.35 8.51
N ALA A 174 17.46 15.45 9.26
CA ALA A 174 17.30 16.80 8.70
C ALA A 174 18.50 17.25 7.84
N ALA A 175 19.71 16.83 8.22
CA ALA A 175 20.95 17.18 7.53
C ALA A 175 21.83 15.93 7.35
N PRO A 176 21.43 14.96 6.51
CA PRO A 176 22.30 13.84 6.18
C PRO A 176 23.53 14.34 5.42
N GLY A 177 24.64 13.63 5.57
CA GLY A 177 25.81 13.77 4.72
C GLY A 177 25.53 13.30 3.29
N ASP A 178 26.56 12.85 2.57
CA ASP A 178 26.39 12.40 1.18
C ASP A 178 25.87 10.96 1.11
N SER A 179 24.55 10.80 1.29
CA SER A 179 23.88 9.50 1.20
C SER A 179 24.02 8.86 -0.18
N VAL A 180 24.13 9.65 -1.26
CA VAL A 180 24.26 9.10 -2.63
C VAL A 180 25.65 8.50 -2.82
N ALA A 181 26.70 9.22 -2.42
CA ALA A 181 28.06 8.67 -2.45
C ALA A 181 28.21 7.45 -1.52
N SER A 182 27.61 7.50 -0.32
CA SER A 182 27.61 6.38 0.63
C SER A 182 26.91 5.14 0.06
N ALA A 183 25.76 5.31 -0.60
CA ALA A 183 25.07 4.21 -1.28
C ALA A 183 25.93 3.63 -2.42
N HIS A 184 26.56 4.49 -3.22
CA HIS A 184 27.45 4.05 -4.29
C HIS A 184 28.64 3.24 -3.76
N LEU A 185 29.24 3.66 -2.64
CA LEU A 185 30.29 2.89 -1.95
C LEU A 185 29.79 1.53 -1.48
N LEU A 186 28.65 1.48 -0.79
CA LEU A 186 28.07 0.21 -0.33
C LEU A 186 27.84 -0.77 -1.49
N LEU A 187 27.24 -0.29 -2.59
CA LEU A 187 26.97 -1.10 -3.78
C LEU A 187 28.26 -1.60 -4.43
N ARG A 188 29.28 -0.74 -4.57
CA ARG A 188 30.61 -1.13 -5.09
C ARG A 188 31.32 -2.16 -4.22
N HIS A 189 31.06 -2.17 -2.92
CA HIS A 189 31.57 -3.17 -1.97
C HIS A 189 30.63 -4.37 -1.79
N GLY A 190 29.61 -4.52 -2.65
CA GLY A 190 28.80 -5.72 -2.76
C GLY A 190 27.52 -5.72 -1.94
N ALA A 191 27.04 -4.57 -1.46
CA ALA A 191 25.68 -4.44 -0.93
C ALA A 191 24.65 -4.91 -1.97
N ASP A 192 23.60 -5.59 -1.54
CA ASP A 192 22.55 -6.07 -2.43
C ASP A 192 21.54 -4.96 -2.68
N PRO A 193 21.36 -4.49 -3.92
CA PRO A 193 20.37 -3.46 -4.24
C PRO A 193 18.94 -3.95 -3.98
N ASN A 194 18.73 -5.27 -3.84
CA ASN A 194 17.47 -5.90 -3.46
C ASN A 194 17.43 -6.32 -1.97
N ALA A 195 18.31 -5.75 -1.13
CA ALA A 195 18.21 -5.90 0.32
C ALA A 195 16.81 -5.48 0.78
N GLY A 196 16.27 -6.21 1.76
CA GLY A 196 14.93 -5.99 2.26
C GLY A 196 14.51 -7.01 3.31
N PHE A 197 13.32 -6.85 3.84
CA PHE A 197 12.73 -7.67 4.89
C PHE A 197 11.23 -7.86 4.67
N LEU A 198 10.65 -8.84 5.36
CA LEU A 198 9.21 -9.04 5.43
C LEU A 198 8.71 -8.42 6.73
N TRP A 199 7.84 -7.42 6.63
CA TRP A 199 7.27 -6.76 7.80
C TRP A 199 6.32 -7.73 8.50
N ASP A 200 6.65 -8.12 9.74
CA ASP A 200 5.98 -9.19 10.50
C ASP A 200 5.87 -10.53 9.75
N GLY A 201 6.81 -10.79 8.84
CA GLY A 201 6.82 -12.01 8.02
C GLY A 201 5.82 -11.99 6.85
N LEU A 202 5.12 -10.87 6.64
CA LEU A 202 4.12 -10.74 5.59
C LEU A 202 4.74 -10.21 4.27
N PRO A 203 4.31 -10.74 3.10
CA PRO A 203 4.58 -10.14 1.81
C PRO A 203 3.64 -8.96 1.53
N PRO A 204 4.03 -7.99 0.67
CA PRO A 204 5.30 -7.95 -0.06
C PRO A 204 6.49 -7.47 0.80
N PRO A 205 7.74 -7.65 0.32
CA PRO A 205 8.91 -7.23 1.07
C PRO A 205 9.08 -5.71 1.07
N PHE A 206 9.56 -5.18 2.19
CA PHE A 206 10.06 -3.83 2.33
C PHE A 206 11.52 -3.80 1.87
N THR A 207 11.80 -3.13 0.75
CA THR A 207 13.12 -3.14 0.09
C THR A 207 13.87 -1.82 0.25
N ALA A 208 15.13 -1.77 -0.19
CA ALA A 208 15.88 -0.51 -0.30
C ALA A 208 15.15 0.56 -1.15
N LEU A 209 14.42 0.15 -2.21
CA LEU A 209 13.58 1.07 -2.99
C LEU A 209 12.42 1.59 -2.15
N THR A 210 11.73 0.71 -1.41
CA THR A 210 10.66 1.10 -0.49
C THR A 210 11.14 2.14 0.51
N GLY A 211 12.33 1.93 1.10
CA GLY A 211 12.96 2.90 2.01
C GLY A 211 13.24 4.25 1.35
N ALA A 212 13.86 4.23 0.17
CA ALA A 212 14.21 5.44 -0.56
C ALA A 212 12.97 6.28 -0.92
N PHE A 213 11.87 5.62 -1.31
CA PHE A 213 10.64 6.30 -1.70
C PHE A 213 9.73 6.68 -0.53
N GLY A 214 9.69 5.94 0.58
CA GLY A 214 8.79 6.22 1.71
C GLY A 214 7.33 5.89 1.39
N GLY A 215 6.41 6.79 1.75
CA GLY A 215 4.96 6.65 1.54
C GLY A 215 4.27 5.65 2.48
N GLY A 216 3.14 5.11 2.05
CA GLY A 216 2.37 4.11 2.82
C GLY A 216 1.34 4.71 3.77
N GLU A 217 0.80 3.84 4.61
CA GLU A 217 -0.24 4.15 5.59
C GLU A 217 0.37 5.09 6.63
N GLY A 218 -0.10 6.34 6.66
CA GLY A 218 0.51 7.42 7.47
C GLY A 218 1.37 8.42 6.69
N HIS A 219 1.45 8.32 5.36
CA HIS A 219 2.11 9.31 4.50
C HIS A 219 3.58 9.56 4.86
N GLN A 220 4.34 8.47 5.09
CA GLN A 220 5.71 8.58 5.54
C GLN A 220 6.56 9.38 4.55
N PRO A 221 7.44 10.29 5.03
CA PRO A 221 8.22 11.16 4.15
C PRO A 221 9.12 10.34 3.23
N ARG A 222 9.39 10.87 2.03
CA ARG A 222 10.41 10.32 1.13
C ARG A 222 11.81 10.59 1.71
N HIS A 223 12.82 9.80 1.32
CA HIS A 223 14.20 10.14 1.65
C HIS A 223 14.57 11.52 1.01
N PRO A 224 15.36 12.41 1.65
CA PRO A 224 15.69 13.72 1.07
C PRO A 224 16.32 13.66 -0.33
N ARG A 225 17.03 12.56 -0.61
CA ARG A 225 17.64 12.23 -1.92
C ARG A 225 16.90 11.10 -2.65
N SER A 226 15.58 10.99 -2.48
CA SER A 226 14.76 9.84 -2.91
C SER A 226 14.99 9.40 -4.35
N MET A 227 14.79 10.29 -5.33
CA MET A 227 14.88 9.95 -6.75
C MET A 227 16.31 9.57 -7.18
N GLU A 228 17.32 10.23 -6.63
CA GLU A 228 18.73 9.93 -6.93
C GLU A 228 19.15 8.57 -6.37
N LEU A 229 18.75 8.25 -5.13
CA LEU A 229 19.00 6.93 -4.55
C LEU A 229 18.24 5.83 -5.29
N ALA A 230 16.96 6.05 -5.62
CA ALA A 230 16.17 5.07 -6.34
C ALA A 230 16.78 4.76 -7.71
N ARG A 231 17.21 5.79 -8.46
CA ARG A 231 17.90 5.60 -9.74
C ARG A 231 19.19 4.82 -9.57
N LEU A 232 20.04 5.19 -8.61
CA LEU A 232 21.29 4.47 -8.32
C LEU A 232 21.04 2.99 -7.96
N LEU A 233 20.00 2.71 -7.17
CA LEU A 233 19.61 1.34 -6.80
C LEU A 233 19.17 0.53 -8.04
N LEU A 234 18.34 1.13 -8.90
CA LEU A 234 17.86 0.51 -10.12
C LEU A 234 19.00 0.25 -11.13
N GLU A 235 19.91 1.22 -11.30
CA GLU A 235 21.15 1.05 -12.09
C GLU A 235 22.03 -0.08 -11.55
N ALA A 236 22.06 -0.27 -10.23
CA ALA A 236 22.77 -1.37 -9.58
C ALA A 236 22.03 -2.72 -9.66
N GLY A 237 20.78 -2.74 -10.15
CA GLY A 237 19.98 -3.96 -10.34
C GLY A 237 18.92 -4.22 -9.26
N ALA A 238 18.44 -3.19 -8.56
CA ALA A 238 17.21 -3.29 -7.78
C ALA A 238 16.02 -3.63 -8.70
N ASP A 239 15.13 -4.50 -8.24
CA ASP A 239 13.94 -4.89 -8.98
C ASP A 239 12.88 -3.78 -8.91
N PRO A 240 12.45 -3.18 -10.04
CA PRO A 240 11.38 -2.17 -10.03
C PRO A 240 10.00 -2.78 -9.70
N ASN A 241 9.90 -4.11 -9.60
CA ASN A 241 8.67 -4.84 -9.32
C ASN A 241 8.59 -5.31 -7.85
N ASP A 242 9.06 -4.50 -6.90
CA ASP A 242 9.13 -4.89 -5.48
C ASP A 242 7.76 -4.95 -4.75
N HIS A 243 6.69 -4.51 -5.42
CA HIS A 243 5.29 -4.42 -4.98
C HIS A 243 5.04 -3.40 -3.86
N GLN A 244 5.84 -3.40 -2.78
CA GLN A 244 5.59 -2.55 -1.61
C GLN A 244 5.73 -1.06 -1.94
N THR A 245 6.66 -0.68 -2.83
CA THR A 245 6.79 0.72 -3.28
C THR A 245 5.51 1.21 -3.95
N LEU A 246 4.94 0.38 -4.84
CA LEU A 246 3.71 0.70 -5.56
C LEU A 246 2.50 0.79 -4.62
N TYR A 247 2.39 -0.14 -3.67
CA TYR A 247 1.36 -0.08 -2.64
C TYR A 247 1.46 1.23 -1.86
N ASN A 248 2.67 1.56 -1.35
CA ASN A 248 2.88 2.74 -0.52
C ASN A 248 2.49 4.06 -1.22
N LEU A 249 2.86 4.19 -2.49
CA LEU A 249 2.66 5.41 -3.29
C LEU A 249 1.39 5.36 -4.14
N GLY A 250 0.58 4.32 -3.95
CA GLY A 250 -0.66 4.06 -4.65
C GLY A 250 -1.77 3.82 -3.65
N LEU A 251 -2.26 2.57 -3.60
CA LEU A 251 -3.44 2.22 -2.82
C LEU A 251 -3.27 2.42 -1.30
N GLY A 252 -2.06 2.21 -0.79
CA GLY A 252 -1.67 2.26 0.63
C GLY A 252 -1.58 3.66 1.23
N GLY A 253 -1.96 4.71 0.50
CA GLY A 253 -2.33 5.99 1.11
C GLY A 253 -1.57 7.20 0.60
N SER A 254 -0.33 7.07 0.10
CA SER A 254 0.45 8.24 -0.37
C SER A 254 0.29 8.54 -1.86
N PHE A 255 -0.94 8.43 -2.36
CA PHE A 255 -1.26 8.66 -3.76
C PHE A 255 -1.12 10.15 -4.13
N ALA A 256 -0.44 10.42 -5.25
CA ALA A 256 -0.35 11.74 -5.86
C ALA A 256 -0.24 11.60 -7.39
N ASP A 257 -0.86 12.54 -8.13
CA ASP A 257 -0.95 12.52 -9.59
C ASP A 257 -0.34 13.77 -10.27
N ASP A 258 0.35 14.62 -9.52
CA ASP A 258 1.12 15.75 -10.04
C ASP A 258 2.52 15.35 -10.54
N GLU A 259 3.30 16.32 -11.07
CA GLU A 259 4.65 16.10 -11.64
C GLU A 259 5.55 15.25 -10.72
N ALA A 260 5.70 15.72 -9.48
CA ALA A 260 6.52 15.08 -8.46
C ALA A 260 5.90 13.77 -7.92
N GLY A 261 4.57 13.67 -7.92
CA GLY A 261 3.78 12.54 -7.49
C GLY A 261 4.04 11.30 -8.33
N THR A 262 4.07 11.43 -9.66
CA THR A 262 4.28 10.28 -10.57
C THR A 262 5.74 10.01 -10.92
N ALA A 263 6.68 10.87 -10.52
CA ALA A 263 8.10 10.72 -10.88
C ALA A 263 8.68 9.33 -10.50
N HIS A 264 8.23 8.76 -9.37
CA HIS A 264 8.61 7.40 -8.97
C HIS A 264 8.13 6.35 -9.98
N LEU A 265 6.90 6.47 -10.47
CA LEU A 265 6.29 5.54 -11.40
C LEU A 265 6.97 5.61 -12.76
N GLU A 266 7.27 6.81 -13.25
CA GLU A 266 8.05 7.04 -14.47
C GLU A 266 9.43 6.36 -14.38
N LEU A 267 10.13 6.54 -13.26
CA LEU A 267 11.41 5.89 -13.02
C LEU A 267 11.29 4.36 -12.97
N LEU A 268 10.30 3.81 -12.26
CA LEU A 268 10.11 2.36 -12.21
C LEU A 268 9.78 1.78 -13.60
N LEU A 269 8.99 2.47 -14.40
CA LEU A 269 8.69 2.10 -15.80
C LEU A 269 9.93 2.13 -16.69
N GLU A 270 10.80 3.15 -16.55
CA GLU A 270 12.09 3.24 -17.25
C GLU A 270 12.95 1.98 -17.04
N TYR A 271 12.90 1.39 -15.84
CA TYR A 271 13.68 0.21 -15.46
C TYR A 271 12.94 -1.12 -15.60
N GLY A 272 11.72 -1.12 -16.16
CA GLY A 272 11.00 -2.35 -16.50
C GLY A 272 9.97 -2.80 -15.47
N LEU A 273 9.31 -1.87 -14.76
CA LEU A 273 8.07 -2.16 -14.04
C LEU A 273 7.06 -2.85 -14.97
N GLY A 274 6.43 -3.91 -14.48
CA GLY A 274 5.50 -4.72 -15.23
C GLY A 274 6.15 -5.85 -16.04
N GLN A 275 7.48 -5.87 -16.13
CA GLN A 275 8.23 -6.76 -17.02
C GLN A 275 9.14 -7.73 -16.24
N GLY A 276 9.71 -8.70 -16.96
CA GLY A 276 10.67 -9.66 -16.40
C GLY A 276 10.05 -10.75 -15.53
N ASN A 277 10.88 -11.34 -14.66
CA ASN A 277 10.54 -12.52 -13.85
C ASN A 277 10.17 -12.20 -12.39
N GLY A 278 10.18 -10.92 -11.99
CA GLY A 278 9.89 -10.41 -10.64
C GLY A 278 11.07 -10.52 -9.65
N GLY A 279 12.29 -10.64 -10.19
CA GLY A 279 13.51 -10.44 -9.42
C GLY A 279 13.77 -11.44 -8.28
N PRO A 280 14.71 -11.11 -7.39
CA PRO A 280 15.15 -12.00 -6.32
C PRO A 280 14.02 -12.34 -5.34
N TRP A 281 13.16 -11.38 -5.02
CA TRP A 281 12.09 -11.59 -4.06
C TRP A 281 11.00 -12.51 -4.56
N ARG A 282 10.61 -12.43 -5.84
CA ARG A 282 9.69 -13.42 -6.41
C ARG A 282 10.33 -14.80 -6.51
N THR A 283 11.63 -14.86 -6.77
CA THR A 283 12.37 -16.14 -6.74
C THR A 283 12.33 -16.78 -5.33
N ARG A 284 12.44 -15.96 -4.28
CA ARG A 284 12.38 -16.39 -2.87
C ARG A 284 10.96 -16.80 -2.46
N LEU A 285 9.97 -15.93 -2.70
CA LEU A 285 8.61 -16.08 -2.18
C LEU A 285 7.68 -16.87 -3.09
N GLY A 286 8.05 -17.03 -4.36
CA GLY A 286 7.27 -17.74 -5.37
C GLY A 286 5.88 -17.10 -5.56
N PRO A 287 4.79 -17.88 -5.45
CA PRO A 287 3.44 -17.39 -5.75
C PRO A 287 2.91 -16.39 -4.71
N ALA A 288 3.57 -16.21 -3.56
CA ALA A 288 3.19 -15.20 -2.58
C ALA A 288 3.42 -13.76 -3.12
N LEU A 289 4.30 -13.61 -4.11
CA LEU A 289 4.44 -12.36 -4.86
C LEU A 289 3.82 -12.49 -6.25
N ARG A 290 3.02 -11.48 -6.58
CA ARG A 290 2.34 -11.39 -7.88
C ARG A 290 3.37 -11.27 -9.00
N SER A 291 3.03 -11.81 -10.17
CA SER A 291 3.91 -11.66 -11.34
C SER A 291 3.97 -10.20 -11.80
N PRO A 292 5.12 -9.72 -12.33
CA PRO A 292 5.25 -8.36 -12.86
C PRO A 292 4.13 -7.94 -13.83
N ARG A 293 3.71 -8.84 -14.73
CA ARG A 293 2.63 -8.56 -15.70
C ARG A 293 1.29 -8.14 -15.08
N ARG A 294 1.08 -8.40 -13.79
CA ARG A 294 -0.13 -8.00 -13.05
C ARG A 294 -0.02 -6.62 -12.38
N LEU A 295 1.18 -6.04 -12.34
CA LEU A 295 1.41 -4.75 -11.67
C LEU A 295 0.82 -3.59 -12.45
N LEU A 296 0.97 -3.53 -13.78
CA LEU A 296 0.40 -2.42 -14.55
C LEU A 296 -1.14 -2.36 -14.49
N PRO A 297 -1.87 -3.49 -14.63
CA PRO A 297 -3.32 -3.49 -14.40
C PRO A 297 -3.73 -3.03 -12.99
N GLU A 298 -2.98 -3.45 -11.96
CA GLU A 298 -3.23 -3.05 -10.57
C GLU A 298 -3.03 -1.53 -10.38
N GLU A 299 -1.96 -0.97 -10.94
CA GLU A 299 -1.67 0.46 -10.89
C GLU A 299 -2.69 1.27 -11.69
N LEU A 300 -3.19 0.74 -12.81
CA LEU A 300 -4.23 1.39 -13.60
C LEU A 300 -5.58 1.37 -12.87
N ALA A 301 -5.91 0.27 -12.20
CA ALA A 301 -7.07 0.20 -11.32
C ALA A 301 -6.94 1.17 -10.12
N THR A 302 -5.74 1.31 -9.55
CA THR A 302 -5.46 2.31 -8.51
C THR A 302 -5.66 3.73 -9.04
N ALA A 303 -5.11 4.06 -10.21
CA ALA A 303 -5.28 5.37 -10.83
C ALA A 303 -6.75 5.67 -11.12
N ALA A 304 -7.51 4.69 -11.59
CA ALA A 304 -8.94 4.84 -11.83
C ALA A 304 -9.76 4.99 -10.55
N LEU A 305 -9.43 4.25 -9.49
CA LEU A 305 -10.10 4.36 -8.19
C LEU A 305 -9.84 5.72 -7.54
N ARG A 306 -8.59 6.21 -7.62
CA ARG A 306 -8.12 7.43 -6.93
C ARG A 306 -8.22 8.71 -7.77
N GLY A 307 -8.66 8.62 -9.02
CA GLY A 307 -8.81 9.79 -9.90
C GLY A 307 -7.49 10.37 -10.42
N GLY A 308 -6.56 9.51 -10.86
CA GLY A 308 -5.25 9.90 -11.39
C GLY A 308 -5.14 9.86 -12.92
N PRO A 309 -5.60 10.88 -13.65
CA PRO A 309 -5.52 10.89 -15.11
C PRO A 309 -4.09 10.88 -15.65
N ARG A 310 -3.11 11.48 -14.95
CA ARG A 310 -1.70 11.46 -15.38
C ARG A 310 -1.10 10.07 -15.26
N ARG A 311 -1.30 9.37 -14.12
CA ARG A 311 -0.93 7.96 -13.96
C ARG A 311 -1.65 7.08 -14.98
N ALA A 312 -2.94 7.28 -15.22
CA ALA A 312 -3.68 6.49 -16.21
C ALA A 312 -3.05 6.62 -17.61
N ARG A 313 -2.79 7.84 -18.08
CA ARG A 313 -2.09 8.10 -19.36
C ARG A 313 -0.71 7.43 -19.42
N LEU A 314 0.08 7.58 -18.36
CA LEU A 314 1.42 7.01 -18.27
C LEU A 314 1.39 5.47 -18.30
N LEU A 315 0.49 4.84 -17.57
CA LEU A 315 0.38 3.38 -17.53
C LEU A 315 -0.07 2.82 -18.88
N LEU A 316 -1.06 3.44 -19.52
CA LEU A 316 -1.53 3.05 -20.85
C LEU A 316 -0.44 3.21 -21.92
N SER A 317 0.34 4.30 -21.88
CA SER A 317 1.44 4.51 -22.83
C SER A 317 2.58 3.48 -22.66
N HIS A 318 2.69 2.88 -21.47
CA HIS A 318 3.61 1.79 -21.17
C HIS A 318 2.98 0.38 -21.24
N GLY A 319 1.81 0.25 -21.88
CA GLY A 319 1.21 -1.04 -22.23
C GLY A 319 0.35 -1.66 -21.14
N ALA A 320 -0.13 -0.89 -20.16
CA ALA A 320 -1.21 -1.35 -19.30
C ALA A 320 -2.47 -1.68 -20.13
N GLU A 321 -3.09 -2.83 -19.87
CA GLU A 321 -4.33 -3.22 -20.53
C GLU A 321 -5.49 -2.40 -19.93
N ALA A 322 -6.22 -1.64 -20.77
CA ALA A 322 -7.32 -0.79 -20.31
C ALA A 322 -8.47 -1.56 -19.63
N GLU A 323 -8.65 -2.83 -20.02
CA GLU A 323 -9.62 -3.77 -19.44
C GLU A 323 -9.00 -4.65 -18.32
N GLY A 324 -7.73 -4.43 -17.99
CA GLY A 324 -6.99 -5.21 -17.01
C GLY A 324 -7.53 -4.98 -15.60
N ARG A 325 -8.16 -6.01 -15.01
CA ARG A 325 -8.69 -5.95 -13.65
C ARG A 325 -7.58 -6.09 -12.61
N GLY A 326 -7.60 -5.23 -11.61
CA GLY A 326 -6.81 -5.39 -10.38
C GLY A 326 -7.37 -6.51 -9.50
N GLU A 327 -6.56 -7.01 -8.58
CA GLU A 327 -6.92 -8.14 -7.70
C GLU A 327 -7.19 -7.71 -6.25
N HIS A 328 -6.89 -6.45 -5.89
CA HIS A 328 -7.16 -5.95 -4.54
C HIS A 328 -8.67 -5.91 -4.23
N PRO A 329 -9.11 -6.29 -3.01
CA PRO A 329 -10.52 -6.24 -2.62
C PRO A 329 -11.19 -4.87 -2.80
N ALA A 330 -10.42 -3.79 -2.64
CA ALA A 330 -10.89 -2.42 -2.86
C ALA A 330 -11.44 -2.16 -4.28
N TYR A 331 -11.03 -2.95 -5.28
CA TYR A 331 -11.54 -2.80 -6.64
C TYR A 331 -12.89 -3.51 -6.84
N GLY A 332 -13.32 -4.38 -5.92
CA GLY A 332 -14.56 -5.15 -6.07
C GLY A 332 -14.60 -6.04 -7.32
N GLY A 333 -13.43 -6.40 -7.86
CA GLY A 333 -13.32 -7.14 -9.12
C GLY A 333 -13.71 -6.34 -10.37
N ARG A 334 -13.79 -5.01 -10.30
CA ARG A 334 -14.17 -4.11 -11.40
C ARG A 334 -13.01 -3.80 -12.35
N THR A 335 -13.31 -3.43 -13.60
CA THR A 335 -12.32 -2.87 -14.53
C THR A 335 -11.93 -1.46 -14.09
N PRO A 336 -10.76 -0.95 -14.54
CA PRO A 336 -10.42 0.45 -14.33
C PRO A 336 -11.52 1.40 -14.83
N TYR A 337 -12.16 1.10 -15.95
CA TYR A 337 -13.21 1.97 -16.50
C TYR A 337 -14.48 1.96 -15.64
N GLU A 338 -14.92 0.79 -15.17
CA GLU A 338 -16.02 0.67 -14.22
C GLU A 338 -15.71 1.45 -12.91
N LEU A 339 -14.47 1.37 -12.41
CA LEU A 339 -14.04 2.12 -11.23
C LEU A 339 -14.12 3.63 -11.45
N ALA A 340 -13.57 4.14 -12.56
CA ALA A 340 -13.59 5.57 -12.85
C ALA A 340 -15.01 6.12 -12.94
N LEU A 341 -15.93 5.40 -13.60
CA LEU A 341 -17.34 5.78 -13.71
C LEU A 341 -18.04 5.83 -12.34
N LEU A 342 -17.85 4.82 -11.51
CA LEU A 342 -18.53 4.69 -10.21
C LEU A 342 -18.00 5.64 -9.14
N HIS A 343 -16.82 6.23 -9.35
CA HIS A 343 -16.21 7.21 -8.45
C HIS A 343 -16.23 8.63 -9.05
N GLY A 344 -16.84 8.83 -10.23
CA GLY A 344 -17.01 10.14 -10.85
C GLY A 344 -15.73 10.75 -11.42
N HIS A 345 -14.72 9.94 -11.70
CA HIS A 345 -13.44 10.39 -12.24
C HIS A 345 -13.52 10.54 -13.77
N THR A 346 -14.29 11.53 -14.24
CA THR A 346 -14.66 11.70 -15.65
C THR A 346 -13.45 11.77 -16.57
N GLU A 347 -12.40 12.51 -16.24
CA GLU A 347 -11.18 12.59 -17.06
C GLU A 347 -10.52 11.20 -17.20
N VAL A 348 -10.46 10.42 -16.12
CA VAL A 348 -9.92 9.05 -16.17
C VAL A 348 -10.81 8.14 -17.02
N ALA A 349 -12.13 8.27 -16.89
CA ALA A 349 -13.08 7.53 -17.70
C ALA A 349 -12.91 7.83 -19.20
N GLU A 350 -12.74 9.10 -19.58
CA GLU A 350 -12.48 9.52 -20.96
C GLU A 350 -11.16 8.95 -21.50
N ILE A 351 -10.09 8.99 -20.70
CA ILE A 351 -8.79 8.40 -21.07
C ILE A 351 -8.93 6.90 -21.33
N LEU A 352 -9.62 6.18 -20.46
CA LEU A 352 -9.83 4.74 -20.58
C LEU A 352 -10.73 4.38 -21.78
N ALA A 353 -11.80 5.15 -22.01
CA ALA A 353 -12.66 4.98 -23.18
C ALA A 353 -11.90 5.25 -24.49
N ALA A 354 -11.04 6.27 -24.52
CA ALA A 354 -10.16 6.53 -25.66
C ALA A 354 -9.15 5.40 -25.91
N ALA A 355 -8.78 4.65 -24.88
CA ALA A 355 -7.99 3.42 -24.97
C ALA A 355 -8.81 2.17 -25.32
N GLY A 356 -10.11 2.33 -25.63
CA GLY A 356 -11.00 1.26 -26.05
C GLY A 356 -11.69 0.51 -24.93
N ALA A 357 -11.62 1.00 -23.68
CA ALA A 357 -12.36 0.40 -22.58
C ALA A 357 -13.87 0.62 -22.72
N THR A 358 -14.66 -0.37 -22.30
CA THR A 358 -16.12 -0.31 -22.32
C THR A 358 -16.69 -0.89 -21.04
N ALA A 359 -17.86 -0.41 -20.62
CA ALA A 359 -18.55 -0.92 -19.45
C ALA A 359 -20.03 -1.13 -19.78
N THR A 360 -20.61 -2.21 -19.26
CA THR A 360 -22.05 -2.41 -19.23
C THR A 360 -22.46 -2.45 -17.76
N LEU A 361 -22.81 -1.29 -17.22
CA LEU A 361 -23.32 -1.18 -15.86
C LEU A 361 -24.83 -1.43 -15.87
N ASP A 362 -25.34 -2.08 -14.83
CA ASP A 362 -26.76 -2.30 -14.64
C ASP A 362 -27.22 -1.89 -13.24
N GLY A 363 -28.55 -1.88 -13.06
CA GLY A 363 -29.18 -1.69 -11.76
C GLY A 363 -28.66 -0.47 -11.01
N MET A 364 -28.09 -0.72 -9.82
CA MET A 364 -27.60 0.35 -8.95
C MET A 364 -26.28 0.94 -9.42
N ASP A 365 -25.40 0.14 -10.02
CA ASP A 365 -24.11 0.62 -10.52
C ASP A 365 -24.32 1.60 -11.70
N ALA A 366 -25.27 1.32 -12.60
CA ALA A 366 -25.65 2.26 -13.65
C ALA A 366 -26.20 3.58 -13.10
N PHE A 367 -27.05 3.51 -12.06
CA PHE A 367 -27.60 4.70 -11.41
C PHE A 367 -26.51 5.53 -10.72
N ALA A 368 -25.63 4.86 -9.96
CA ALA A 368 -24.52 5.51 -9.27
C ALA A 368 -23.58 6.19 -10.27
N ALA A 369 -23.18 5.52 -11.34
CA ALA A 369 -22.32 6.09 -12.38
C ALA A 369 -22.95 7.30 -13.08
N ALA A 370 -24.26 7.23 -13.38
CA ALA A 370 -24.98 8.35 -13.97
C ALA A 370 -25.03 9.57 -13.02
N CYS A 371 -25.29 9.32 -11.73
CA CYS A 371 -25.23 10.38 -10.71
C CYS A 371 -23.83 10.98 -10.58
N MET A 372 -22.80 10.13 -10.54
CA MET A 372 -21.40 10.56 -10.41
C MET A 372 -20.89 11.32 -11.63
N SER A 373 -21.42 11.04 -12.81
CA SER A 373 -21.12 11.81 -14.02
C SER A 373 -21.97 13.07 -14.17
N ALA A 374 -22.84 13.36 -13.19
CA ALA A 374 -23.86 14.41 -13.27
C ALA A 374 -24.76 14.31 -14.52
N ASP A 375 -25.00 13.10 -15.01
CA ASP A 375 -25.75 12.83 -16.24
C ASP A 375 -27.25 12.73 -15.94
N HIS A 376 -27.93 13.88 -16.05
CA HIS A 376 -29.37 13.99 -15.85
C HIS A 376 -30.18 13.10 -16.82
N GLU A 377 -29.72 12.94 -18.06
CA GLU A 377 -30.43 12.16 -19.08
C GLU A 377 -30.35 10.66 -18.78
N ALA A 378 -29.16 10.17 -18.43
CA ALA A 378 -28.97 8.78 -18.03
C ALA A 378 -29.76 8.43 -16.76
N VAL A 379 -29.78 9.32 -15.75
CA VAL A 379 -30.63 9.14 -14.56
C VAL A 379 -32.11 9.07 -14.94
N ALA A 380 -32.58 9.97 -15.80
CA ALA A 380 -33.98 9.98 -16.25
C ALA A 380 -34.35 8.70 -17.02
N ALA A 381 -33.44 8.18 -17.85
CA ALA A 381 -33.64 6.97 -18.64
C ALA A 381 -33.77 5.70 -17.76
N LEU A 382 -33.10 5.64 -16.61
CA LEU A 382 -33.23 4.54 -15.65
C LEU A 382 -34.60 4.53 -14.93
N GLY A 383 -35.30 5.66 -14.94
CA GLY A 383 -36.67 5.80 -14.51
C GLY A 383 -36.89 5.83 -12.99
N PRO A 384 -38.12 6.14 -12.55
CA PRO A 384 -38.41 6.44 -11.15
C PRO A 384 -38.21 5.25 -10.19
N LYS A 385 -38.33 4.01 -10.67
CA LYS A 385 -38.10 2.81 -9.85
C LYS A 385 -36.63 2.68 -9.42
N ALA A 386 -35.69 3.07 -10.29
CA ALA A 386 -34.27 3.07 -9.95
C ALA A 386 -34.00 4.10 -8.86
N LEU A 387 -34.53 5.32 -9.01
CA LEU A 387 -34.45 6.38 -7.99
C LEU A 387 -35.04 5.94 -6.65
N THR A 388 -36.26 5.37 -6.61
CA THR A 388 -36.86 4.89 -5.36
C THR A 388 -35.99 3.84 -4.67
N ARG A 389 -35.39 2.92 -5.43
CA ARG A 389 -34.48 1.90 -4.87
C ARG A 389 -33.21 2.55 -4.32
N ALA A 390 -32.65 3.52 -5.05
CA ALA A 390 -31.44 4.22 -4.64
C ALA A 390 -31.67 5.03 -3.35
N LEU A 391 -32.74 5.80 -3.26
CA LEU A 391 -33.08 6.56 -2.04
C LEU A 391 -33.30 5.66 -0.82
N ALA A 392 -33.88 4.46 -1.03
CA ALA A 392 -34.18 3.54 0.07
C ALA A 392 -32.99 2.66 0.49
N GLY A 393 -32.14 2.27 -0.47
CA GLY A 393 -31.09 1.27 -0.27
C GLY A 393 -29.67 1.82 -0.29
N HIS A 394 -29.48 3.02 -0.86
CA HIS A 394 -28.17 3.64 -1.07
C HIS A 394 -28.14 5.15 -0.76
N PRO A 395 -28.72 5.61 0.37
CA PRO A 395 -28.72 7.04 0.70
C PRO A 395 -27.30 7.62 0.88
N GLU A 396 -26.30 6.78 1.14
CA GLU A 396 -24.88 7.14 1.25
C GLU A 396 -24.24 7.64 -0.05
N LEU A 397 -24.91 7.50 -1.20
CA LEU A 397 -24.37 7.93 -2.50
C LEU A 397 -23.99 9.42 -2.52
N ILE A 398 -24.67 10.25 -1.73
CA ILE A 398 -24.34 11.67 -1.56
C ILE A 398 -23.05 11.90 -0.75
N ASN A 399 -22.76 11.05 0.24
CA ASN A 399 -21.48 11.06 0.95
C ASN A 399 -20.35 10.67 0.00
N HIS A 400 -20.58 9.62 -0.81
CA HIS A 400 -19.61 9.16 -1.81
C HIS A 400 -19.28 10.28 -2.83
N ALA A 401 -20.28 11.04 -3.29
CA ALA A 401 -20.04 12.18 -4.19
C ALA A 401 -19.18 13.28 -3.53
N ALA A 402 -19.40 13.54 -2.25
CA ALA A 402 -18.62 14.53 -1.51
C ALA A 402 -17.19 14.05 -1.21
N GLU A 403 -17.01 12.78 -0.86
CA GLU A 403 -15.70 12.14 -0.69
C GLU A 403 -14.85 12.27 -1.97
N HIS A 404 -15.49 12.17 -3.14
CA HIS A 404 -14.83 12.25 -4.45
C HIS A 404 -14.75 13.67 -5.02
N ARG A 405 -14.95 14.70 -4.19
CA ARG A 405 -14.80 16.12 -4.58
C ARG A 405 -15.66 16.51 -5.78
N ASN A 406 -16.88 15.96 -5.85
CA ASN A 406 -17.75 16.08 -7.02
C ASN A 406 -18.98 16.94 -6.74
N PRO A 407 -18.86 18.28 -6.80
CA PRO A 407 -19.96 19.19 -6.51
C PRO A 407 -21.12 19.05 -7.52
N ALA A 408 -20.86 18.64 -8.76
CA ALA A 408 -21.90 18.44 -9.77
C ALA A 408 -22.80 17.25 -9.43
N ALA A 409 -22.20 16.12 -9.04
CA ALA A 409 -22.93 14.95 -8.56
C ALA A 409 -23.73 15.27 -7.30
N VAL A 410 -23.16 16.04 -6.35
CA VAL A 410 -23.88 16.51 -5.15
C VAL A 410 -25.14 17.30 -5.52
N ARG A 411 -25.04 18.27 -6.44
CA ARG A 411 -26.20 19.06 -6.90
C ARG A 411 -27.28 18.17 -7.51
N LEU A 412 -26.89 17.23 -8.37
CA LEU A 412 -27.81 16.28 -8.98
C LEU A 412 -28.51 15.42 -7.91
N LEU A 413 -27.76 14.83 -6.99
CA LEU A 413 -28.29 13.95 -5.95
C LEU A 413 -29.30 14.68 -5.03
N VAL A 414 -28.98 15.89 -4.58
CA VAL A 414 -29.95 16.68 -3.79
C VAL A 414 -31.21 17.00 -4.61
N GLY A 415 -31.07 17.33 -5.90
CA GLY A 415 -32.20 17.54 -6.81
C GLY A 415 -33.07 16.29 -7.03
N LEU A 416 -32.49 15.10 -6.85
CA LEU A 416 -33.20 13.81 -6.89
C LEU A 416 -33.85 13.43 -5.55
N GLY A 417 -33.66 14.24 -4.50
CA GLY A 417 -34.24 14.03 -3.17
C GLY A 417 -33.36 13.28 -2.18
N PHE A 418 -32.05 13.13 -2.46
CA PHE A 418 -31.12 12.64 -1.44
C PHE A 418 -30.94 13.68 -0.34
N ASP A 419 -30.88 13.21 0.90
CA ASP A 419 -30.69 14.07 2.07
C ASP A 419 -29.25 14.62 2.09
N VAL A 420 -29.11 15.94 1.93
CA VAL A 420 -27.81 16.64 2.02
C VAL A 420 -27.12 16.45 3.37
N ASN A 421 -27.91 16.12 4.41
CA ASN A 421 -27.45 15.83 5.76
C ASN A 421 -27.44 14.33 6.07
N HIS A 422 -27.46 13.45 5.04
CA HIS A 422 -27.45 12.01 5.26
C HIS A 422 -26.33 11.61 6.22
N ARG A 423 -26.74 11.07 7.37
CA ARG A 423 -25.83 10.74 8.47
C ARG A 423 -25.62 9.23 8.50
N GLY A 424 -24.60 8.77 7.77
CA GLY A 424 -24.01 7.45 7.95
C GLY A 424 -23.09 7.47 9.18
N ARG A 425 -21.81 7.07 8.99
CA ARG A 425 -20.76 7.34 9.99
C ARG A 425 -20.51 8.84 10.19
N ALA A 426 -20.67 9.61 9.11
CA ALA A 426 -20.47 11.04 9.01
C ALA A 426 -21.42 11.62 7.94
N THR A 427 -21.47 12.95 7.81
CA THR A 427 -22.26 13.63 6.75
C THR A 427 -21.41 13.92 5.52
N PRO A 428 -22.00 14.23 4.34
CA PRO A 428 -21.24 14.64 3.16
C PRO A 428 -20.30 15.82 3.43
N LEU A 429 -20.68 16.73 4.34
CA LEU A 429 -19.84 17.87 4.70
C LEU A 429 -18.59 17.47 5.49
N HIS A 430 -18.63 16.39 6.28
CA HIS A 430 -17.44 15.81 6.90
C HIS A 430 -16.47 15.25 5.86
N GLU A 431 -16.99 14.56 4.84
CA GLU A 431 -16.16 13.98 3.77
C GLU A 431 -15.47 15.09 2.94
N ALA A 432 -16.20 16.16 2.60
CA ALA A 432 -15.59 17.34 1.98
C ALA A 432 -14.54 18.00 2.89
N ALA A 433 -14.81 18.03 4.21
CA ALA A 433 -13.90 18.62 5.18
C ALA A 433 -12.57 17.87 5.30
N TRP A 434 -12.62 16.53 5.36
CA TRP A 434 -11.42 15.68 5.39
C TRP A 434 -10.52 15.88 4.16
N ASN A 435 -11.13 16.15 3.01
CA ASN A 435 -10.43 16.32 1.73
C ASN A 435 -9.93 17.76 1.47
N ASP A 436 -10.11 18.69 2.43
CA ASP A 436 -9.85 20.14 2.26
C ASP A 436 -10.58 20.71 1.03
N ASP A 437 -11.75 20.17 0.68
CA ASP A 437 -12.45 20.48 -0.56
C ASP A 437 -13.51 21.57 -0.39
N VAL A 438 -13.04 22.83 -0.34
CA VAL A 438 -13.88 24.01 -0.09
C VAL A 438 -14.97 24.20 -1.15
N GLU A 439 -14.74 23.77 -2.40
CA GLU A 439 -15.73 23.88 -3.46
C GLU A 439 -16.96 23.01 -3.18
N THR A 440 -16.76 21.71 -2.93
CA THR A 440 -17.86 20.80 -2.57
C THR A 440 -18.52 21.19 -1.25
N ALA A 441 -17.73 21.61 -0.24
CA ALA A 441 -18.29 22.11 1.02
C ALA A 441 -19.21 23.32 0.81
N ARG A 442 -18.84 24.25 -0.09
CA ARG A 442 -19.68 25.39 -0.44
C ARG A 442 -20.98 24.95 -1.09
N VAL A 443 -20.92 24.04 -2.04
CA VAL A 443 -22.11 23.48 -2.69
C VAL A 443 -23.04 22.81 -1.67
N LEU A 444 -22.49 22.03 -0.75
CA LEU A 444 -23.27 21.39 0.31
C LEU A 444 -23.97 22.41 1.21
N ILE A 445 -23.27 23.46 1.66
CA ILE A 445 -23.85 24.53 2.48
C ILE A 445 -24.94 25.29 1.71
N GLU A 446 -24.71 25.63 0.43
CA GLU A 446 -25.72 26.25 -0.45
C GLU A 446 -26.99 25.41 -0.58
N LEU A 447 -26.85 24.08 -0.53
CA LEU A 447 -27.94 23.11 -0.60
C LEU A 447 -28.57 22.78 0.77
N GLY A 448 -28.14 23.43 1.85
CA GLY A 448 -28.73 23.30 3.19
C GLY A 448 -28.06 22.27 4.10
N ALA A 449 -26.79 21.91 3.84
CA ALA A 449 -26.02 21.12 4.79
C ALA A 449 -25.86 21.86 6.14
N ASP A 450 -26.05 21.12 7.24
CA ASP A 450 -25.89 21.61 8.61
C ASP A 450 -24.44 21.35 9.08
N PRO A 451 -23.61 22.40 9.28
CA PRO A 451 -22.23 22.25 9.73
C PRO A 451 -22.10 21.89 11.22
N THR A 452 -23.21 21.74 11.95
CA THR A 452 -23.22 21.44 13.38
C THR A 452 -23.46 19.96 13.68
N ILE A 453 -23.82 19.15 12.69
CA ILE A 453 -24.02 17.71 12.87
C ILE A 453 -22.67 17.08 13.27
N GLU A 454 -22.71 16.26 14.30
CA GLU A 454 -21.56 15.46 14.73
C GLU A 454 -21.54 14.10 14.03
N ASP A 455 -20.36 13.58 13.74
CA ASP A 455 -20.18 12.19 13.34
C ASP A 455 -20.60 11.21 14.46
N THR A 456 -20.72 9.92 14.14
CA THR A 456 -21.22 8.91 15.09
C THR A 456 -20.15 8.28 15.96
N GLU A 457 -18.88 8.40 15.61
CA GLU A 457 -17.76 7.68 16.24
C GLU A 457 -17.00 8.54 17.25
N HIS A 458 -16.75 9.80 16.90
CA HIS A 458 -15.91 10.73 17.66
C HIS A 458 -16.68 11.95 18.17
N HIS A 459 -17.96 12.09 17.80
CA HIS A 459 -18.77 13.25 18.13
C HIS A 459 -18.13 14.57 17.64
N ALA A 460 -17.40 14.52 16.52
CA ALA A 460 -16.77 15.70 15.95
C ALA A 460 -17.64 16.28 14.83
N THR A 461 -17.61 17.60 14.67
CA THR A 461 -18.26 18.30 13.56
C THR A 461 -17.37 18.27 12.31
N PRO A 462 -17.86 18.71 11.12
CA PRO A 462 -17.01 18.88 9.95
C PRO A 462 -15.81 19.82 10.20
N LEU A 463 -16.00 20.87 11.01
CA LEU A 463 -14.89 21.72 11.44
C LEU A 463 -13.89 20.94 12.30
N GLY A 464 -14.36 20.09 13.22
CA GLY A 464 -13.50 19.23 14.03
C GLY A 464 -12.67 18.25 13.18
N TRP A 465 -13.25 17.68 12.13
CA TRP A 465 -12.51 16.85 11.16
C TRP A 465 -11.43 17.66 10.42
N ALA A 466 -11.77 18.89 10.00
CA ALA A 466 -10.80 19.78 9.35
C ALA A 466 -9.64 20.14 10.28
N GLU A 467 -9.91 20.50 11.53
CA GLU A 467 -8.89 20.82 12.54
C GLU A 467 -8.02 19.62 12.88
N HIS A 468 -8.63 18.43 13.06
CA HIS A 468 -7.89 17.21 13.32
C HIS A 468 -6.97 16.83 12.14
N GLY A 469 -7.47 16.98 10.90
CA GLY A 469 -6.70 16.70 9.69
C GLY A 469 -5.77 17.83 9.23
N GLY A 470 -5.72 18.97 9.92
CA GLY A 470 -4.93 20.15 9.54
C GLY A 470 -5.35 20.79 8.20
N LYS A 471 -6.63 20.72 7.86
CA LYS A 471 -7.22 21.14 6.58
C LYS A 471 -7.50 22.65 6.59
N ARG A 472 -6.42 23.43 6.47
CA ARG A 472 -6.41 24.89 6.72
C ARG A 472 -7.43 25.68 5.87
N HIS A 473 -7.64 25.31 4.61
CA HIS A 473 -8.58 26.04 3.76
C HIS A 473 -10.02 25.77 4.22
N MET A 474 -10.33 24.52 4.53
CA MET A 474 -11.61 24.12 5.09
C MET A 474 -11.88 24.75 6.45
N GLU A 475 -10.89 24.75 7.36
CA GLU A 475 -11.02 25.41 8.66
C GLU A 475 -11.41 26.87 8.50
N SER A 476 -10.71 27.61 7.61
CA SER A 476 -11.02 29.02 7.35
C SER A 476 -12.43 29.20 6.79
N TYR A 477 -12.95 28.23 6.04
CA TYR A 477 -14.27 28.28 5.45
C TYR A 477 -15.39 27.96 6.46
N LEU A 478 -15.21 26.91 7.29
CA LEU A 478 -16.23 26.42 8.22
C LEU A 478 -16.26 27.17 9.55
N ARG A 479 -15.13 27.70 10.03
CA ARG A 479 -15.05 28.43 11.30
C ARG A 479 -16.06 29.58 11.45
N PRO A 480 -16.33 30.43 10.44
CA PRO A 480 -17.37 31.45 10.56
C PRO A 480 -18.81 30.90 10.53
N LEU A 481 -19.01 29.64 10.11
CA LEU A 481 -20.30 28.97 10.05
C LEU A 481 -20.63 28.19 11.33
N ALA A 482 -19.63 27.92 12.17
CA ALA A 482 -19.82 27.26 13.45
C ALA A 482 -20.55 28.18 14.45
N PRO A 483 -21.40 27.62 15.35
CA PRO A 483 -22.05 28.40 16.39
C PRO A 483 -20.99 29.08 17.27
N ARG A 484 -21.17 30.38 17.53
CA ARG A 484 -20.32 31.11 18.48
C ARG A 484 -20.62 30.58 19.88
N THR A 485 -19.64 29.90 20.48
CA THR A 485 -19.65 29.49 21.89
C THR A 485 -19.67 30.67 22.84
#